data_AF-A0A1A2P8W7-F1
#
_entry.id   AF-A0A1A2P8W7-F1
#
_cell.length_a   1.000
_cell.length_b   1.000
_cell.length_c   1.000
_cell.angle_alpha   90.00
_cell.angle_beta   90.00
_cell.angle_gamma   90.00
#
_symmetry.space_group_name_H-M   'P 1'
#
loop_
_entity.id
_entity.type
_entity.pdbx_description
1 polymer ?
#
loop_
_entity_poly.entity_id
_entity_poly.type
_entity_poly.pdbx_seq_one_letter_code
_entity_poly.pdbx_strand_id
1 'polypeptide(L)'
;MEEIRANRSLTQEGKRRELALATLSARRSADKARQERAAEREQQLATSRRIAFGNFAGDMTAADAMSARDAADRAAKITNHAAAKAALSQAILLDDQPYAKAIAAHAHSRGWSDVTNTYGQEFGVQSFIDDLNNIPSGPRTDAADAIIWRVAPPDELRHYSNEALQQLADSKVGE
;
A
#
# COMPACT_ATOMS: atom_id res chain seq x y z
N MET A 1 19.93 23.43 7.25
CA MET A 1 21.24 22.80 7.56
C MET A 1 22.38 23.79 7.34
N GLU A 2 22.49 24.40 6.15
CA GLU A 2 23.50 25.43 5.86
C GLU A 2 23.47 26.61 6.84
N GLU A 3 22.27 27.06 7.22
CA GLU A 3 22.07 28.14 8.19
C GLU A 3 22.60 27.80 9.59
N ILE A 4 22.48 26.54 10.03
CA ILE A 4 23.03 26.06 11.31
C ILE A 4 24.56 26.09 11.27
N ARG A 5 25.15 25.68 10.14
CA ARG A 5 26.61 25.69 9.94
C ARG A 5 27.16 27.12 9.95
N ALA A 6 26.47 28.04 9.29
CA ALA A 6 26.86 29.45 9.17
C ALA A 6 26.63 30.26 10.46
N ASN A 7 25.81 29.77 11.39
CA ASN A 7 25.51 30.48 12.62
C ASN A 7 26.76 30.63 13.51
N ARG A 8 27.18 31.87 13.78
CA ARG A 8 28.36 32.18 14.59
C ARG A 8 28.08 32.24 16.08
N SER A 9 26.82 32.34 16.50
CA SER A 9 26.45 32.37 17.93
C SER A 9 26.48 30.97 18.57
N LEU A 10 26.56 29.91 17.77
CA LEU A 10 26.62 28.53 18.26
C LEU A 10 28.06 28.04 18.38
N THR A 11 28.37 27.42 19.52
CA THR A 11 29.58 26.61 19.69
C THR A 11 29.53 25.41 18.74
N GLN A 12 30.67 24.73 18.54
CA GLN A 12 30.70 23.51 17.71
C GLN A 12 29.77 22.42 18.26
N GLU A 13 29.67 22.30 19.58
CA GLU A 13 28.73 21.37 20.23
C GLU A 13 27.28 21.81 20.00
N GLY A 14 26.98 23.11 20.12
CA GLY A 14 25.66 23.67 19.80
C GLY A 14 25.26 23.40 18.35
N LYS A 15 26.18 23.56 17.39
CA LYS A 15 25.94 23.23 15.97
C LYS A 15 25.62 21.76 15.78
N ARG A 16 26.39 20.86 16.41
CA ARG A 16 26.15 19.41 16.31
C ARG A 16 24.78 19.03 16.88
N ARG A 17 24.39 19.63 18.01
CA ARG A 17 23.06 19.45 18.60
C ARG A 17 21.94 19.92 17.67
N GLU A 18 22.05 21.13 17.12
CA GLU A 18 21.05 21.66 16.18
C GLU A 18 20.96 20.82 14.90
N LEU A 19 22.10 20.36 14.36
CA LEU A 19 22.13 19.43 13.24
C LEU A 19 21.48 18.09 13.59
N ALA A 20 21.66 17.59 14.82
CA ALA A 20 21.06 16.34 15.29
C ALA A 20 19.54 16.49 15.42
N LEU A 21 19.07 17.58 16.00
CA LEU A 21 17.64 17.94 16.08
C LEU A 21 17.02 18.04 14.69
N ALA A 22 17.67 18.75 13.76
CA ALA A 22 17.21 18.88 12.38
C ALA A 22 17.17 17.52 11.66
N THR A 23 18.18 16.67 11.87
CA THR A 23 18.25 15.32 11.28
C THR A 23 17.15 14.42 11.82
N LEU A 24 16.92 14.40 13.14
CA LEU A 24 15.86 13.61 13.78
C LEU A 24 14.47 14.11 13.39
N SER A 25 14.28 15.42 13.27
CA SER A 25 13.05 16.02 12.76
C SER A 25 12.78 15.59 11.31
N ALA A 26 13.77 15.72 10.43
CA ALA A 26 13.65 15.30 9.04
C ALA A 26 13.35 13.80 8.90
N ARG A 27 13.97 12.95 9.72
CA ARG A 27 13.67 11.51 9.77
C ARG A 27 12.25 11.22 10.20
N ARG A 28 11.76 11.86 11.28
CA ARG A 28 10.38 11.72 11.73
C ARG A 28 9.38 12.14 10.65
N SER A 29 9.65 13.25 9.96
CA SER A 29 8.81 13.69 8.84
C SER A 29 8.83 12.70 7.67
N ALA A 30 9.99 12.15 7.32
CA ALA A 30 10.10 11.14 6.27
C ALA A 30 9.39 9.83 6.64
N ASP A 31 9.53 9.36 7.88
CA ASP A 31 8.83 8.17 8.38
C ASP A 31 7.31 8.38 8.38
N LYS A 32 6.84 9.57 8.78
CA LYS A 32 5.42 9.93 8.73
C LYS A 32 4.91 9.92 7.29
N ALA A 33 5.60 10.59 6.37
CA ALA A 33 5.24 10.62 4.95
C ALA A 33 5.23 9.21 4.34
N ARG A 34 6.18 8.34 4.73
CA ARG A 34 6.19 6.92 4.32
C ARG A 34 4.94 6.19 4.81
N GLN A 35 4.57 6.35 6.08
CA GLN A 35 3.39 5.71 6.66
C GLN A 35 2.09 6.20 6.01
N GLU A 36 1.96 7.51 5.80
CA GLU A 36 0.82 8.11 5.11
C GLU A 36 0.72 7.56 3.68
N ARG A 37 1.83 7.50 2.95
CA ARG A 37 1.85 6.96 1.59
C ARG A 37 1.49 5.46 1.55
N ALA A 38 1.96 4.68 2.53
CA ALA A 38 1.59 3.27 2.63
C ALA A 38 0.09 3.09 2.89
N ALA A 39 -0.47 3.88 3.82
CA ALA A 39 -1.89 3.87 4.15
C ALA A 39 -2.76 4.29 2.96
N GLU A 40 -2.37 5.35 2.23
CA GLU A 40 -3.05 5.79 1.00
C GLU A 40 -3.12 4.66 -0.04
N ARG A 41 -2.00 3.97 -0.28
CA ARG A 41 -1.96 2.85 -1.24
C ARG A 41 -2.85 1.70 -0.78
N GLU A 42 -2.81 1.33 0.49
CA GLU A 42 -3.68 0.28 1.03
C GLU A 42 -5.16 0.65 0.89
N GLN A 43 -5.51 1.91 1.17
CA GLN A 43 -6.87 2.41 0.98
C GLN A 43 -7.30 2.39 -0.49
N GLN A 44 -6.42 2.77 -1.41
CA GLN A 44 -6.67 2.70 -2.86
C GLN A 44 -6.88 1.25 -3.32
N LEU A 45 -6.04 0.32 -2.87
CA LEU A 45 -6.18 -1.11 -3.16
C LEU A 45 -7.50 -1.66 -2.61
N ALA A 46 -7.82 -1.37 -1.35
CA ALA A 46 -9.05 -1.84 -0.72
C ALA A 46 -10.29 -1.29 -1.43
N THR A 47 -10.26 -0.01 -1.82
CA THR A 47 -11.35 0.64 -2.56
C THR A 47 -11.52 0.01 -3.94
N SER A 48 -10.44 -0.09 -4.73
CA SER A 48 -10.48 -0.68 -6.07
C SER A 48 -10.92 -2.14 -6.04
N ARG A 49 -10.44 -2.92 -5.06
CA ARG A 49 -10.85 -4.32 -4.84
C ARG A 49 -12.33 -4.42 -4.50
N ARG A 50 -12.83 -3.53 -3.64
CA ARG A 50 -14.24 -3.50 -3.25
C ARG A 50 -15.14 -3.11 -4.42
N ILE A 51 -14.71 -2.19 -5.28
CA ILE A 51 -15.50 -1.78 -6.45
C ILE A 51 -15.45 -2.88 -7.53
N ALA A 52 -14.27 -3.44 -7.82
CA ALA A 52 -14.12 -4.48 -8.83
C ALA A 52 -14.83 -5.79 -8.45
N PHE A 53 -14.71 -6.22 -7.17
CA PHE A 53 -15.09 -7.57 -6.74
C PHE A 53 -16.02 -7.62 -5.53
N GLY A 54 -16.39 -6.48 -4.94
CA GLY A 54 -17.27 -6.42 -3.77
C GLY A 54 -18.72 -6.14 -4.14
N ASN A 55 -19.58 -6.17 -3.13
CA ASN A 55 -20.97 -5.70 -3.23
C ASN A 55 -21.05 -4.28 -2.62
N PHE A 56 -21.82 -3.38 -3.24
CA PHE A 56 -22.11 -2.06 -2.68
C PHE A 56 -22.97 -2.25 -1.44
N ALA A 57 -22.46 -1.81 -0.28
CA ALA A 57 -23.01 -2.17 1.04
C ALA A 57 -24.36 -1.50 1.39
N GLY A 58 -24.94 -0.71 0.49
CA GLY A 58 -26.21 -0.01 0.75
C GLY A 58 -27.42 -0.94 0.76
N ASP A 59 -27.44 -1.96 -0.11
CA ASP A 59 -28.68 -2.68 -0.45
C ASP A 59 -28.55 -4.21 -0.36
N MET A 60 -27.49 -4.73 0.28
CA MET A 60 -27.26 -6.18 0.31
C MET A 60 -28.19 -6.85 1.32
N THR A 61 -29.12 -7.67 0.84
CA THR A 61 -29.99 -8.47 1.71
C THR A 61 -29.24 -9.65 2.32
N ALA A 62 -29.83 -10.30 3.32
CA ALA A 62 -29.27 -11.54 3.88
C ALA A 62 -29.15 -12.66 2.83
N ALA A 63 -30.08 -12.72 1.87
CA ALA A 63 -30.03 -13.68 0.77
C ALA A 63 -28.84 -13.41 -0.16
N ASP A 64 -28.59 -12.14 -0.50
CA ASP A 64 -27.44 -11.75 -1.33
C ASP A 64 -26.12 -12.07 -0.63
N ALA A 65 -26.05 -11.86 0.69
CA ALA A 65 -24.89 -12.22 1.50
C ALA A 65 -24.59 -13.73 1.46
N MET A 66 -25.64 -14.56 1.54
CA MET A 66 -25.50 -16.02 1.45
C MET A 66 -25.10 -16.46 0.04
N SER A 67 -25.72 -15.89 -0.98
CA SER A 67 -25.38 -16.16 -2.39
C SER A 67 -23.92 -15.81 -2.69
N ALA A 68 -23.44 -14.65 -2.22
CA ALA A 68 -22.05 -14.23 -2.38
C ALA A 68 -21.06 -15.18 -1.69
N ARG A 69 -21.42 -15.74 -0.52
CA ARG A 69 -20.59 -16.74 0.18
C ARG A 69 -20.53 -18.05 -0.59
N ASP A 70 -21.68 -18.58 -1.03
CA ASP A 70 -21.72 -19.81 -1.83
C ASP A 70 -20.93 -19.66 -3.13
N ALA A 71 -21.11 -18.53 -3.82
CA ALA A 71 -20.34 -18.17 -5.00
C ALA A 71 -18.82 -18.18 -4.74
N ALA A 72 -18.38 -17.59 -3.62
CA ALA A 72 -16.97 -17.57 -3.22
C ALA A 72 -16.44 -18.98 -2.94
N ASP A 73 -17.19 -19.80 -2.20
CA ASP A 73 -16.81 -21.20 -1.89
C ASP A 73 -16.74 -22.06 -3.15
N ARG A 74 -17.64 -21.83 -4.13
CA ARG A 74 -17.61 -22.49 -5.44
C ARG A 74 -16.42 -22.03 -6.27
N ALA A 75 -16.13 -20.73 -6.30
CA ALA A 75 -14.99 -20.19 -7.04
C ALA A 75 -13.64 -20.68 -6.47
N ALA A 76 -13.53 -20.82 -5.14
CA ALA A 76 -12.33 -21.33 -4.47
C ALA A 76 -11.94 -22.75 -4.90
N LYS A 77 -12.92 -23.56 -5.34
CA LYS A 77 -12.70 -24.93 -5.86
C LYS A 77 -12.10 -24.95 -7.27
N ILE A 78 -12.06 -23.82 -7.97
CA ILE A 78 -11.46 -23.73 -9.29
C ILE A 78 -9.93 -23.71 -9.14
N THR A 79 -9.28 -24.76 -9.63
CA THR A 79 -7.84 -24.98 -9.41
C THR A 79 -6.95 -24.53 -10.56
N ASN A 80 -7.52 -24.33 -11.74
CA ASN A 80 -6.77 -24.00 -12.94
C ASN A 80 -7.45 -22.93 -13.79
N HIS A 81 -6.61 -22.33 -14.62
CA HIS A 81 -6.93 -21.21 -15.48
C HIS A 81 -8.05 -21.49 -16.49
N ALA A 82 -7.98 -22.61 -17.22
CA ALA A 82 -8.97 -22.97 -18.23
C ALA A 82 -10.37 -23.20 -17.61
N ALA A 83 -10.43 -23.84 -16.44
CA ALA A 83 -11.67 -24.03 -15.70
C ALA A 83 -12.27 -22.70 -15.24
N ALA A 84 -11.45 -21.74 -14.81
CA ALA A 84 -11.91 -20.41 -14.43
C ALA A 84 -12.53 -19.67 -15.62
N LYS A 85 -11.88 -19.73 -16.79
CA LYS A 85 -12.39 -19.12 -18.02
C LYS A 85 -13.74 -19.71 -18.43
N ALA A 86 -13.85 -21.04 -18.46
CA ALA A 86 -15.10 -21.73 -18.79
C ALA A 86 -16.22 -21.39 -17.79
N ALA A 87 -15.91 -21.40 -16.49
CA ALA A 87 -16.87 -21.05 -15.44
C ALA A 87 -17.35 -19.59 -15.57
N LEU A 88 -16.45 -18.65 -15.87
CA LEU A 88 -16.80 -17.25 -16.07
C LEU A 88 -17.73 -17.08 -17.28
N SER A 89 -17.39 -17.70 -18.42
CA SER A 89 -18.24 -17.65 -19.61
C SER A 89 -19.64 -18.21 -19.34
N GLN A 90 -19.74 -19.29 -18.56
CA GLN A 90 -21.03 -19.85 -18.16
C GLN A 90 -21.80 -18.91 -17.22
N ALA A 91 -21.12 -18.26 -16.26
CA ALA A 91 -21.75 -17.31 -15.35
C ALA A 91 -22.29 -16.09 -16.10
N ILE A 92 -21.54 -15.56 -17.06
CA ILE A 92 -21.99 -14.45 -17.94
C ILE A 92 -23.22 -14.87 -18.74
N LEU A 93 -23.19 -16.06 -19.34
CA LEU A 93 -24.32 -16.58 -20.13
C LEU A 93 -25.61 -16.72 -19.29
N LEU A 94 -25.48 -17.05 -18.01
CA LEU A 94 -26.59 -17.22 -17.08
C LEU A 94 -26.97 -15.95 -16.31
N ASP A 95 -26.29 -14.83 -16.55
CA ASP A 95 -26.38 -13.60 -15.76
C ASP A 95 -26.18 -13.83 -14.24
N ASP A 96 -25.33 -14.81 -13.88
CA ASP A 96 -24.96 -15.11 -12.49
C ASP A 96 -23.82 -14.20 -12.05
N GLN A 97 -24.15 -12.92 -11.83
CA GLN A 97 -23.20 -11.88 -11.46
C GLN A 97 -22.44 -12.18 -10.15
N PRO A 98 -23.08 -12.67 -9.07
CA PRO A 98 -22.37 -13.04 -7.85
C PRO A 98 -21.28 -14.10 -8.11
N TYR A 99 -21.58 -15.11 -8.94
CA TYR A 99 -20.60 -16.14 -9.28
C TYR A 99 -19.50 -15.63 -10.21
N ALA A 100 -19.84 -14.84 -11.24
CA ALA A 100 -18.85 -14.22 -12.12
C ALA A 100 -17.85 -13.36 -11.33
N LYS A 101 -18.35 -12.56 -10.39
CA LYS A 101 -17.56 -11.72 -9.47
C LYS A 101 -16.63 -12.56 -8.58
N ALA A 102 -17.15 -13.64 -8.00
CA ALA A 102 -16.34 -14.55 -7.18
C ALA A 102 -15.23 -15.24 -7.99
N ILE A 103 -15.52 -15.67 -9.23
CA ILE A 103 -14.52 -16.23 -10.14
C ILE A 103 -13.45 -15.21 -10.47
N ALA A 104 -13.83 -13.96 -10.78
CA ALA A 104 -12.88 -12.89 -11.08
C ALA A 104 -11.99 -12.54 -9.88
N ALA A 105 -12.55 -12.45 -8.68
CA ALA A 105 -11.79 -12.21 -7.46
C ALA A 105 -10.75 -13.32 -7.20
N HIS A 106 -11.17 -14.59 -7.38
CA HIS A 106 -10.28 -15.74 -7.26
C HIS A 106 -9.20 -15.73 -8.34
N ALA A 107 -9.58 -15.49 -9.59
CA ALA A 107 -8.66 -15.38 -10.73
C ALA A 107 -7.59 -14.28 -10.51
N HIS A 108 -7.99 -13.12 -9.98
CA HIS A 108 -7.07 -12.05 -9.62
C HIS A 108 -6.05 -12.53 -8.58
N SER A 109 -6.49 -13.22 -7.52
CA SER A 109 -5.59 -13.77 -6.50
C SER A 109 -4.60 -14.82 -7.05
N ARG A 110 -4.95 -15.46 -8.17
CA ARG A 110 -4.14 -16.47 -8.86
C ARG A 110 -3.28 -15.92 -9.99
N GLY A 111 -3.41 -14.64 -10.33
CA GLY A 111 -2.71 -14.02 -11.47
C GLY A 111 -3.25 -14.45 -12.84
N TRP A 112 -4.52 -14.84 -12.92
CA TRP A 112 -5.20 -15.24 -14.16
C TRP A 112 -5.79 -14.01 -14.86
N SER A 113 -4.92 -13.16 -15.42
CA SER A 113 -5.26 -11.80 -15.86
C SER A 113 -6.27 -11.73 -17.01
N ASP A 114 -6.28 -12.69 -17.92
CA ASP A 114 -7.26 -12.76 -19.00
C ASP A 114 -8.68 -13.00 -18.47
N VAL A 115 -8.86 -13.85 -17.44
CA VAL A 115 -10.16 -14.09 -16.80
C VAL A 115 -10.65 -12.82 -16.10
N THR A 116 -9.76 -12.13 -15.37
CA THR A 116 -10.12 -10.86 -14.73
C THR A 116 -10.43 -9.77 -15.74
N ASN A 117 -9.71 -9.71 -16.86
CA ASN A 117 -9.94 -8.72 -17.90
C ASN A 117 -11.25 -8.98 -18.67
N THR A 118 -11.58 -10.24 -18.96
CA THR A 118 -12.90 -10.58 -19.54
C THR A 118 -14.03 -10.12 -18.62
N TYR A 119 -13.92 -10.40 -17.31
CA TYR A 119 -14.90 -9.90 -16.33
C TYR A 119 -14.93 -8.37 -16.27
N GLY A 120 -13.78 -7.71 -16.25
CA GLY A 120 -13.68 -6.25 -16.19
C GLY A 120 -14.33 -5.55 -17.38
N GLN A 121 -14.17 -6.12 -18.58
CA GLN A 121 -14.79 -5.62 -19.79
C GLN A 121 -16.31 -5.85 -19.81
N GLU A 122 -16.76 -7.06 -19.45
CA GLU A 122 -18.18 -7.42 -19.46
C GLU A 122 -19.00 -6.58 -18.47
N PHE A 123 -18.48 -6.37 -17.26
CA PHE A 123 -19.19 -5.68 -16.17
C PHE A 123 -18.78 -4.21 -16.00
N GLY A 124 -17.96 -3.66 -16.91
CA GLY A 124 -17.58 -2.24 -16.90
C GLY A 124 -16.71 -1.80 -15.72
N VAL A 125 -15.94 -2.72 -15.12
CA VAL A 125 -15.07 -2.46 -13.96
C VAL A 125 -13.57 -2.58 -14.29
N GLN A 126 -13.21 -2.62 -15.57
CA GLN A 126 -11.83 -2.80 -16.03
C GLN A 126 -10.85 -1.79 -15.40
N SER A 127 -11.21 -0.52 -15.30
CA SER A 127 -10.32 0.51 -14.73
C SER A 127 -9.90 0.21 -13.29
N PHE A 128 -10.79 -0.36 -12.48
CA PHE A 128 -10.47 -0.75 -11.11
C PHE A 128 -9.59 -2.00 -11.04
N ILE A 129 -9.71 -2.89 -12.02
CA ILE A 129 -8.80 -4.05 -12.16
C ILE A 129 -7.41 -3.57 -12.60
N ASP A 130 -7.35 -2.60 -13.51
CA ASP A 130 -6.09 -1.98 -13.93
C ASP A 130 -5.41 -1.28 -12.75
N ASP A 131 -6.17 -0.55 -11.92
CA ASP A 131 -5.65 0.07 -10.70
C ASP A 131 -5.05 -0.98 -9.75
N LEU A 132 -5.74 -2.12 -9.54
CA LEU A 132 -5.23 -3.21 -8.69
C LEU A 132 -3.93 -3.81 -9.23
N ASN A 133 -3.78 -3.90 -10.56
CA ASN A 133 -2.57 -4.42 -11.19
C ASN A 133 -1.43 -3.39 -11.17
N ASN A 134 -1.75 -2.10 -11.22
CA ASN A 134 -0.77 -1.01 -11.32
C ASN A 134 -0.26 -0.51 -9.97
N ILE A 135 -1.01 -0.70 -8.88
CA ILE A 135 -0.57 -0.28 -7.54
C ILE A 135 0.48 -1.28 -7.04
N PRO A 136 1.76 -0.86 -6.88
CA PRO A 136 2.79 -1.76 -6.39
C PRO A 136 2.50 -2.18 -4.96
N SER A 137 2.63 -3.47 -4.66
CA SER A 137 2.41 -4.02 -3.32
C SER A 137 3.41 -5.14 -2.99
N GLY A 138 3.52 -5.44 -1.70
CA GLY A 138 4.33 -6.54 -1.18
C GLY A 138 5.77 -6.18 -0.81
N PRO A 139 6.57 -7.17 -0.38
CA PRO A 139 7.84 -6.94 0.33
C PRO A 139 8.88 -6.13 -0.45
N ARG A 140 8.86 -6.22 -1.79
CA ARG A 140 9.78 -5.47 -2.66
C ARG A 140 9.45 -3.97 -2.70
N THR A 141 8.16 -3.62 -2.70
CA THR A 141 7.72 -2.23 -2.63
C THR A 141 8.09 -1.63 -1.28
N ASP A 142 7.87 -2.36 -0.19
CA ASP A 142 8.21 -1.90 1.16
C ASP A 142 9.72 -1.64 1.30
N ALA A 143 10.55 -2.51 0.72
CA ALA A 143 12.01 -2.33 0.70
C ALA A 143 12.43 -1.11 -0.14
N ALA A 144 11.79 -0.89 -1.30
CA ALA A 144 12.05 0.27 -2.14
C ALA A 144 11.67 1.59 -1.43
N ASP A 145 10.52 1.62 -0.76
CA ASP A 145 10.10 2.77 0.03
C ASP A 145 11.07 3.08 1.16
N ALA A 146 11.56 2.05 1.87
CA ALA A 146 12.55 2.25 2.94
C ALA A 146 13.83 2.93 2.44
N ILE A 147 14.22 2.69 1.19
CA ILE A 147 15.37 3.36 0.55
C ILE A 147 15.03 4.80 0.16
N ILE A 148 13.88 5.02 -0.48
CA ILE A 148 13.46 6.35 -0.98
C ILE A 148 13.29 7.35 0.18
N TRP A 149 12.71 6.92 1.29
CA TRP A 149 12.43 7.78 2.45
C TRP A 149 13.61 7.88 3.43
N ARG A 150 14.78 7.35 3.08
CA ARG A 150 15.96 7.38 3.95
C ARG A 150 16.56 8.79 4.02
N VAL A 151 16.58 9.37 5.21
CA VAL A 151 17.30 10.62 5.48
C VAL A 151 18.71 10.31 5.99
N ALA A 152 19.69 10.55 5.12
CA ALA A 152 21.10 10.44 5.47
C ALA A 152 21.49 11.53 6.49
N PRO A 153 22.26 11.18 7.54
CA PRO A 153 22.80 12.19 8.43
C PRO A 153 23.84 13.05 7.67
N PRO A 154 24.00 14.32 8.04
CA PRO A 154 25.07 15.15 7.52
C PRO A 154 26.44 14.60 7.97
N ASP A 155 27.51 14.97 7.27
CA ASP A 155 28.85 14.39 7.46
C ASP A 155 29.34 14.51 8.91
N GLU A 156 29.01 15.62 9.56
CA GLU A 156 29.34 15.92 10.97
C GLU A 156 28.72 14.92 11.96
N LEU A 157 27.69 14.19 11.53
CA LEU A 157 26.90 13.28 12.33
C LEU A 157 26.98 11.82 11.85
N ARG A 158 27.75 11.52 10.79
CA ARG A 158 27.83 10.17 10.19
C ARG A 158 28.26 9.06 11.15
N HIS A 159 29.06 9.40 12.15
CA HIS A 159 29.57 8.44 13.14
C HIS A 159 28.63 8.22 14.33
N TYR A 160 27.55 9.00 14.44
CA TYR A 160 26.61 8.88 15.54
C TYR A 160 25.52 7.87 15.21
N SER A 161 25.27 6.95 16.14
CA SER A 161 24.08 6.09 16.10
C SER A 161 22.81 6.91 16.33
N ASN A 162 21.63 6.36 16.01
CA ASN A 162 20.37 7.04 16.29
C ASN A 162 20.20 7.38 17.77
N GLU A 163 20.64 6.49 18.65
CA GLU A 163 20.61 6.70 20.10
C GLU A 163 21.56 7.83 20.51
N ALA A 164 22.77 7.86 19.95
CA ALA A 164 23.73 8.94 20.20
C ALA A 164 23.26 10.29 19.65
N LEU A 165 22.52 10.31 18.53
CA LEU A 165 21.87 11.51 18.00
C LEU A 165 20.76 12.01 18.93
N GLN A 166 19.98 11.10 19.51
CA GLN A 166 18.94 11.44 20.47
C GLN A 166 19.56 12.02 21.75
N GLN A 167 20.59 11.38 22.29
CA GLN A 167 21.34 11.90 23.44
C GLN A 167 21.96 13.28 23.16
N LEU A 168 22.51 13.49 21.97
CA LEU A 168 23.08 14.78 21.56
C LEU A 168 21.99 15.86 21.45
N ALA A 169 20.82 15.52 20.91
CA ALA A 169 19.66 16.41 20.84
C ALA A 169 19.14 16.80 22.23
N ASP A 170 19.11 15.84 23.15
CA ASP A 170 18.59 15.99 24.51
C ASP A 170 19.59 16.62 25.49
N SER A 171 20.88 16.63 25.16
CA SER A 171 21.92 17.23 26.00
C SER A 171 21.66 18.73 26.22
N LYS A 172 21.64 19.16 27.50
CA LYS A 172 21.62 20.58 27.83
C LYS A 172 22.99 21.17 27.52
N VAL A 173 23.04 22.18 26.66
CA VAL A 173 24.23 23.02 26.49
C VAL A 173 24.46 23.68 27.85
N GLY A 174 25.58 23.35 28.51
CA GLY A 174 25.97 24.03 29.74
C GLY A 174 26.06 25.53 29.48
N GLU A 175 25.41 26.32 30.33
CA GLU A 175 25.51 27.78 30.37
C GLU A 175 26.95 28.24 30.62
#